data_AF-A0A9W6NCE3-F1
#
_entry.id   AF-A0A9W6NCE3-F1
#
_cell.length_a   1.000
_cell.length_b   1.000
_cell.length_c   1.000
_cell.angle_alpha   90.00
_cell.angle_beta   90.00
_cell.angle_gamma   90.00
#
_symmetry.space_group_name_H-M   'P 1'
#
loop_
_entity.id
_entity.type
_entity.pdbx_description
1 polymer ?
#
loop_
_entity_poly.entity_id
_entity_poly.type
_entity_poly.pdbx_seq_one_letter_code
_entity_poly.pdbx_strand_id
1 'polypeptide(L)'
;MLAVPLATNQQKAAIHALKTRAGLDDDHYRDMLRQQVSATSSKNLTRDQAGRVIEHLKLIAGQSNAPAKKKPLAEGALALDGPYAGVCRALWLAGWNLGVFEDRRDTALVAFVERQTGLKAMNWLRDEKDGRAVVEALKAWIGRTTDVAWDADAKMLRLRGISIARWRKLAVVRAQCRKLAEPAPADLDAKSNDELNRLQAELGRRVRRLGERRKRA
;
A
#
# COMPACT_ATOMS: atom_id res chain seq x y z
N MET A 1 -40.80 8.73 -14.36
CA MET A 1 -39.66 8.12 -13.64
C MET A 1 -38.84 7.33 -14.65
N LEU A 2 -37.61 7.75 -14.97
CA LEU A 2 -36.74 6.98 -15.87
C LEU A 2 -36.15 5.80 -15.09
N ALA A 3 -36.32 4.58 -15.61
CA ALA A 3 -35.75 3.37 -15.01
C ALA A 3 -34.22 3.43 -15.05
N VAL A 4 -33.57 3.31 -13.90
CA VAL A 4 -32.10 3.33 -13.83
C VAL A 4 -31.54 2.03 -14.42
N PRO A 5 -30.66 2.10 -15.43
CA PRO A 5 -30.20 0.90 -16.12
C PRO A 5 -29.28 0.05 -15.23
N LEU A 6 -29.58 -1.25 -15.18
CA LEU A 6 -28.78 -2.24 -14.46
C LEU A 6 -27.46 -2.55 -15.18
N ALA A 7 -26.50 -3.05 -14.39
CA ALA A 7 -25.19 -3.44 -14.85
C ALA A 7 -25.26 -4.49 -15.98
N THR A 8 -24.45 -4.28 -17.02
CA THR A 8 -24.40 -5.19 -18.17
C THR A 8 -23.71 -6.51 -17.81
N ASN A 9 -23.93 -7.55 -18.62
CA ASN A 9 -23.24 -8.84 -18.45
C ASN A 9 -21.72 -8.69 -18.54
N GLN A 10 -21.24 -7.80 -19.41
CA GLN A 10 -19.81 -7.47 -19.53
C GLN A 10 -19.26 -6.86 -18.23
N GLN A 11 -19.99 -5.94 -17.61
CA GLN A 11 -19.59 -5.34 -16.33
C GLN A 11 -19.58 -6.38 -15.21
N LYS A 12 -20.60 -7.24 -15.13
CA LYS A 12 -20.65 -8.34 -14.14
C LYS A 12 -19.48 -9.30 -14.32
N ALA A 13 -19.17 -9.70 -15.56
CA ALA A 13 -18.03 -10.55 -15.88
C ALA A 13 -16.70 -9.88 -15.47
N ALA A 14 -16.52 -8.59 -15.77
CA ALA A 14 -15.33 -7.84 -15.37
C ALA A 14 -15.18 -7.77 -13.85
N ILE A 15 -16.27 -7.54 -13.11
CA ILE A 15 -16.28 -7.54 -11.64
C ILE A 15 -15.84 -8.90 -11.10
N HIS A 16 -16.37 -10.01 -11.61
CA HIS A 16 -16.00 -11.35 -11.16
C HIS A 16 -14.53 -11.68 -11.48
N ALA A 17 -14.06 -11.33 -12.69
CA ALA A 17 -12.67 -11.53 -13.07
C ALA A 17 -11.71 -10.70 -12.20
N LEU A 18 -12.04 -9.43 -11.95
CA LEU A 18 -11.23 -8.54 -11.11
C LEU A 18 -11.30 -8.93 -9.64
N LYS A 19 -12.43 -9.42 -9.13
CA LYS A 19 -12.56 -9.99 -7.79
C LYS A 19 -11.59 -11.16 -7.60
N THR A 20 -11.58 -12.12 -8.53
CA THR A 20 -10.65 -13.26 -8.49
C THR A 20 -9.20 -12.79 -8.52
N ARG A 21 -8.87 -11.84 -9.39
CA ARG A 21 -7.51 -11.27 -9.50
C ARG A 21 -7.10 -10.44 -8.29
N ALA A 22 -8.05 -9.78 -7.63
CA ALA A 22 -7.86 -9.06 -6.38
C ALA A 22 -7.71 -10.00 -5.17
N GLY A 23 -7.87 -11.32 -5.36
CA GLY A 23 -7.81 -12.31 -4.29
C GLY A 23 -8.93 -12.15 -3.25
N LEU A 24 -10.06 -11.55 -3.65
CA LEU A 24 -11.20 -11.35 -2.74
C LEU A 24 -12.08 -12.60 -2.72
N ASP A 25 -12.26 -13.16 -1.53
CA ASP A 25 -13.30 -14.15 -1.29
C ASP A 25 -14.71 -13.53 -1.36
N ASP A 26 -15.73 -14.38 -1.32
CA ASP A 26 -17.14 -13.98 -1.43
C ASP A 26 -17.59 -13.00 -0.34
N ASP A 27 -17.07 -13.14 0.88
CA ASP A 27 -17.49 -12.33 2.02
C ASP A 27 -16.88 -10.93 1.97
N HIS A 28 -15.58 -10.81 1.71
CA HIS A 28 -14.93 -9.51 1.51
C HIS A 28 -15.49 -8.78 0.29
N TYR A 29 -15.83 -9.52 -0.76
CA TYR A 29 -16.47 -8.94 -1.93
C TYR A 29 -17.87 -8.38 -1.61
N ARG A 30 -18.69 -9.10 -0.84
CA ARG A 30 -20.02 -8.63 -0.42
C ARG A 30 -19.92 -7.43 0.53
N ASP A 31 -18.97 -7.44 1.46
CA ASP A 31 -18.72 -6.30 2.34
C ASP A 31 -18.28 -5.06 1.58
N MET A 32 -17.38 -5.23 0.61
CA MET A 32 -16.95 -4.14 -0.27
C MET A 32 -18.13 -3.56 -1.06
N LEU A 33 -19.02 -4.40 -1.62
CA LEU A 33 -20.23 -3.94 -2.31
C LEU A 33 -21.16 -3.16 -1.38
N ARG A 34 -21.33 -3.62 -0.14
CA ARG A 34 -22.14 -2.92 0.87
C ARG A 34 -21.56 -1.54 1.20
N GLN A 35 -20.24 -1.44 1.37
CA GLN A 35 -19.58 -0.19 1.73
C GLN A 35 -19.54 0.82 0.57
N GLN A 36 -19.27 0.37 -0.65
CA GLN A 36 -19.05 1.26 -1.80
C GLN A 36 -20.34 1.73 -2.46
N VAL A 37 -21.34 0.87 -2.53
CA VAL A 37 -22.54 1.09 -3.35
C VAL A 37 -23.82 0.65 -2.66
N SER A 38 -23.76 0.32 -1.36
CA SER A 38 -24.90 -0.15 -0.55
C SER A 38 -25.63 -1.35 -1.17
N ALA A 39 -24.91 -2.19 -1.91
CA ALA A 39 -25.47 -3.36 -2.57
C ALA A 39 -24.92 -4.66 -1.97
N THR A 40 -25.71 -5.72 -2.00
CA THR A 40 -25.31 -7.04 -1.50
C THR A 40 -24.88 -8.00 -2.62
N SER A 41 -25.05 -7.60 -3.90
CA SER A 41 -24.75 -8.44 -5.05
C SER A 41 -24.45 -7.61 -6.30
N SER A 42 -23.54 -8.10 -7.16
CA SER A 42 -23.29 -7.54 -8.50
C SER A 42 -24.53 -7.55 -9.40
N LYS A 43 -25.51 -8.41 -9.10
CA LYS A 43 -26.76 -8.51 -9.89
C LYS A 43 -27.64 -7.26 -9.74
N ASN A 44 -27.55 -6.58 -8.61
CA ASN A 44 -28.40 -5.44 -8.24
C ASN A 44 -27.71 -4.09 -8.45
N LEU A 45 -26.54 -4.07 -9.11
CA LEU A 45 -25.83 -2.84 -9.39
C LEU A 45 -26.44 -2.13 -10.60
N THR A 46 -26.53 -0.81 -10.52
CA THR A 46 -26.69 0.04 -11.69
C THR A 46 -25.41 0.05 -12.52
N ARG A 47 -25.47 0.49 -13.79
CA ARG A 47 -24.28 0.62 -14.63
C ARG A 47 -23.19 1.49 -13.99
N ASP A 48 -23.58 2.58 -13.34
CA ASP A 48 -22.64 3.52 -12.70
C ASP A 48 -22.04 2.93 -11.42
N GLN A 49 -22.86 2.24 -10.62
CA GLN A 49 -22.38 1.51 -9.45
C GLN A 49 -21.39 0.40 -9.87
N ALA A 50 -21.69 -0.35 -10.92
CA ALA A 50 -20.80 -1.36 -11.47
C ALA A 50 -19.49 -0.76 -11.98
N GLY A 51 -19.54 0.40 -12.66
CA GLY A 51 -18.35 1.14 -13.07
C GLY A 51 -17.44 1.50 -11.90
N ARG A 52 -18.00 2.04 -10.81
CA ARG A 52 -17.25 2.38 -9.59
C ARG A 52 -16.64 1.15 -8.92
N VAL A 53 -17.39 0.05 -8.85
CA VAL A 53 -16.91 -1.23 -8.31
C VAL A 53 -15.76 -1.79 -9.15
N ILE A 54 -15.85 -1.71 -10.49
CA ILE A 54 -14.78 -2.14 -11.40
C ILE A 54 -13.50 -1.33 -11.16
N GLU A 55 -13.60 0.00 -11.07
CA GLU A 55 -12.42 0.85 -10.81
C GLU A 55 -11.81 0.58 -9.43
N HIS A 56 -12.64 0.34 -8.41
CA HIS A 56 -12.15 -0.03 -7.10
C HIS A 56 -11.44 -1.40 -7.10
N LEU A 57 -12.01 -2.39 -7.77
CA LEU A 57 -11.39 -3.71 -7.91
C LEU A 57 -10.12 -3.67 -8.77
N LYS A 58 -10.04 -2.81 -9.78
CA LYS A 58 -8.80 -2.55 -10.53
C LYS A 58 -7.70 -1.99 -9.62
N LEU A 59 -8.04 -1.07 -8.72
CA LEU A 59 -7.08 -0.54 -7.74
C LEU A 59 -6.56 -1.63 -6.81
N ILE A 60 -7.44 -2.50 -6.31
CA ILE A 60 -7.08 -3.61 -5.42
C ILE A 60 -6.28 -4.68 -6.19
N ALA A 61 -6.66 -4.98 -7.44
CA ALA A 61 -5.98 -5.93 -8.32
C ALA A 61 -4.70 -5.38 -8.97
N GLY A 62 -4.28 -4.15 -8.63
CA GLY A 62 -3.07 -3.54 -9.20
C GLY A 62 -3.16 -3.16 -10.68
N GLN A 63 -4.36 -3.04 -11.24
CA GLN A 63 -4.65 -2.73 -12.66
C GLN A 63 -5.22 -1.31 -12.86
N SER A 64 -4.74 -0.31 -12.12
CA SER A 64 -5.21 1.07 -12.33
C SER A 64 -4.74 1.62 -13.67
N ASN A 65 -5.66 1.67 -14.65
CA ASN A 65 -5.59 2.53 -15.84
C ASN A 65 -6.19 3.92 -15.58
N ALA A 66 -6.09 4.44 -14.35
CA ALA A 66 -6.38 5.84 -14.13
C ALA A 66 -5.31 6.67 -14.85
N PRO A 67 -5.66 7.68 -15.67
CA PRO A 67 -4.70 8.70 -16.02
C PRO A 67 -4.38 9.41 -14.70
N ALA A 68 -3.32 8.97 -14.04
CA ALA A 68 -2.73 9.74 -12.98
C ALA A 68 -2.50 11.12 -13.57
N LYS A 69 -3.13 12.17 -13.02
CA LYS A 69 -2.56 13.51 -13.11
C LYS A 69 -1.13 13.34 -12.62
N LYS A 70 -0.19 13.15 -13.55
CA LYS A 70 1.22 12.92 -13.27
C LYS A 70 1.71 14.21 -12.65
N LYS A 71 1.60 14.33 -11.33
CA LYS A 71 2.64 15.05 -10.59
C LYS A 71 3.96 14.44 -11.09
N PRO A 72 4.95 15.26 -11.45
CA PRO A 72 6.25 14.76 -11.85
C PRO A 72 6.65 13.66 -10.85
N LEU A 73 7.03 12.50 -11.36
CA LEU A 73 7.68 11.49 -10.54
C LEU A 73 8.81 12.25 -9.84
N ALA A 74 8.80 12.26 -8.50
CA ALA A 74 9.83 12.94 -7.72
C ALA A 74 11.21 12.51 -8.24
N GLU A 75 12.22 13.37 -8.14
CA GLU A 75 13.56 13.08 -8.63
C GLU A 75 14.02 11.65 -8.24
N GLY A 76 14.34 10.83 -9.25
CA GLY A 76 14.73 9.42 -9.08
C GLY A 76 13.59 8.40 -8.92
N ALA A 77 12.33 8.78 -9.13
CA ALA A 77 11.23 7.82 -9.22
C ALA A 77 11.18 7.20 -10.63
N LEU A 78 11.05 5.87 -10.67
CA LEU A 78 10.93 5.07 -11.89
C LEU A 78 9.47 4.68 -12.15
N ALA A 79 9.12 4.37 -13.39
CA ALA A 79 7.85 3.72 -13.70
C ALA A 79 7.93 2.23 -13.35
N LEU A 80 7.90 1.90 -12.06
CA LEU A 80 7.88 0.51 -11.59
C LEU A 80 6.48 -0.09 -11.82
N ASP A 81 6.43 -1.17 -12.57
CA ASP A 81 5.25 -1.98 -12.89
C ASP A 81 5.39 -3.40 -12.34
N GLY A 82 4.26 -4.11 -12.23
CA GLY A 82 4.21 -5.50 -11.75
C GLY A 82 3.55 -5.68 -10.37
N PRO A 83 3.19 -6.92 -10.00
CA PRO A 83 2.36 -7.22 -8.83
C PRO A 83 3.04 -6.84 -7.50
N TYR A 84 4.37 -6.91 -7.40
CA TYR A 84 5.12 -6.63 -6.17
C TYR A 84 5.70 -5.21 -6.11
N ALA A 85 5.62 -4.42 -7.20
CA ALA A 85 6.23 -3.10 -7.28
C ALA A 85 5.68 -2.13 -6.20
N GLY A 86 4.35 -2.14 -6.01
CA GLY A 86 3.68 -1.26 -5.04
C GLY A 86 4.09 -1.55 -3.60
N VAL A 87 4.12 -2.83 -3.20
CA VAL A 87 4.49 -3.23 -1.83
C VAL A 87 5.97 -2.99 -1.56
N CYS A 88 6.85 -3.29 -2.51
CA CYS A 88 8.29 -3.08 -2.36
C CYS A 88 8.62 -1.58 -2.25
N ARG A 89 8.01 -0.73 -3.11
CA ARG A 89 8.17 0.71 -3.00
C ARG A 89 7.65 1.26 -1.68
N ALA A 90 6.51 0.76 -1.19
CA ALA A 90 5.97 1.18 0.10
C ALA A 90 6.91 0.84 1.26
N LEU A 91 7.50 -0.37 1.27
CA LEU A 91 8.49 -0.78 2.26
C LEU A 91 9.79 0.03 2.13
N TRP A 92 10.26 0.30 0.91
CA TRP A 92 11.43 1.13 0.67
C TRP A 92 11.26 2.55 1.24
N LEU A 93 10.14 3.19 0.92
CA LEU A 93 9.81 4.51 1.46
C LEU A 93 9.64 4.49 2.98
N ALA A 94 9.09 3.42 3.54
CA ALA A 94 8.98 3.26 4.99
C ALA A 94 10.37 3.14 5.65
N GLY A 95 11.27 2.31 5.10
CA GLY A 95 12.65 2.20 5.59
C GLY A 95 13.43 3.51 5.49
N TRP A 96 13.26 4.27 4.40
CA TRP A 96 13.78 5.63 4.27
C TRP A 96 13.23 6.57 5.35
N ASN A 97 11.92 6.54 5.60
CA ASN A 97 11.27 7.34 6.63
C ASN A 97 11.66 6.92 8.06
N LEU A 98 12.12 5.68 8.25
CA LEU A 98 12.67 5.19 9.51
C LEU A 98 14.18 5.43 9.64
N GLY A 99 14.82 6.02 8.62
CA GLY A 99 16.26 6.26 8.57
C GLY A 99 17.10 4.99 8.46
N VAL A 100 16.52 3.90 7.97
CA VAL A 100 17.23 2.63 7.72
C VAL A 100 17.99 2.65 6.40
N PHE A 101 17.39 3.26 5.38
CA PHE A 101 17.99 3.40 4.05
C PHE A 101 18.52 4.82 3.88
N GLU A 102 19.66 4.93 3.19
CA GLU A 102 20.32 6.21 2.89
C GLU A 102 19.92 6.80 1.53
N ASP A 103 19.35 5.98 0.64
CA ASP A 103 18.88 6.41 -0.67
C ASP A 103 17.39 6.09 -0.85
N ARG A 104 16.59 7.14 -1.07
CA ARG A 104 15.15 7.03 -1.29
C ARG A 104 14.77 6.59 -2.70
N ARG A 105 15.66 6.75 -3.68
CA ARG A 105 15.34 6.63 -5.11
C ARG A 105 14.92 5.20 -5.46
N ASP A 106 14.06 5.08 -6.46
CA ASP A 106 13.61 3.77 -6.92
C ASP A 106 14.76 2.98 -7.57
N THR A 107 15.79 3.64 -8.10
CA THR A 107 17.00 2.98 -8.61
C THR A 107 17.72 2.17 -7.53
N ALA A 108 17.78 2.69 -6.30
CA ALA A 108 18.39 1.98 -5.17
C ALA A 108 17.54 0.77 -4.75
N LEU A 109 16.21 0.89 -4.81
CA LEU A 109 15.29 -0.23 -4.62
C LEU A 109 15.49 -1.31 -5.69
N VAL A 110 15.56 -0.94 -6.98
CA VAL A 110 15.78 -1.91 -8.07
C VAL A 110 17.11 -2.63 -7.89
N ALA A 111 18.18 -1.91 -7.55
CA ALA A 111 19.48 -2.54 -7.27
C ALA A 111 19.42 -3.49 -6.06
N PHE A 112 18.60 -3.20 -5.04
CA PHE A 112 18.37 -4.13 -3.95
C PHE A 112 17.68 -5.41 -4.43
N VAL A 113 16.60 -5.28 -5.20
CA VAL A 113 15.84 -6.41 -5.75
C VAL A 113 16.75 -7.29 -6.62
N GLU A 114 17.55 -6.68 -7.50
CA GLU A 114 18.52 -7.39 -8.33
C GLU A 114 19.51 -8.20 -7.50
N ARG A 115 20.01 -7.67 -6.38
CA ARG A 115 20.89 -8.43 -5.48
C ARG A 115 20.19 -9.60 -4.78
N GLN A 116 18.87 -9.52 -4.55
CA GLN A 116 18.12 -10.60 -3.90
C GLN A 116 17.72 -11.71 -4.87
N THR A 117 17.42 -11.38 -6.13
CA THR A 117 16.80 -12.32 -7.09
C THR A 117 17.56 -12.51 -8.40
N GLY A 118 18.55 -11.66 -8.69
CA GLY A 118 19.23 -11.60 -9.99
C GLY A 118 18.43 -10.89 -11.09
N LEU A 119 17.22 -10.39 -10.79
CA LEU A 119 16.34 -9.74 -11.78
C LEU A 119 16.70 -8.25 -11.95
N LYS A 120 17.07 -7.87 -13.17
CA LYS A 120 17.45 -6.47 -13.51
C LYS A 120 16.26 -5.51 -13.58
N ALA A 121 15.05 -6.02 -13.82
CA ALA A 121 13.85 -5.22 -13.97
C ALA A 121 12.77 -5.67 -12.97
N MET A 122 12.22 -4.71 -12.25
CA MET A 122 11.25 -4.99 -11.18
C MET A 122 9.95 -5.62 -11.70
N ASN A 123 9.61 -5.39 -12.96
CA ASN A 123 8.42 -5.97 -13.59
C ASN A 123 8.56 -7.43 -13.98
N TRP A 124 9.77 -7.99 -13.89
CA TRP A 124 10.02 -9.41 -14.01
C TRP A 124 9.84 -10.14 -12.68
N LEU A 125 9.79 -9.41 -11.55
CA LEU A 125 9.40 -9.95 -10.26
C LEU A 125 7.89 -10.25 -10.27
N ARG A 126 7.51 -11.38 -10.85
CA ARG A 126 6.13 -11.86 -11.00
C ARG A 126 5.90 -13.18 -10.30
N ASP A 127 6.96 -13.97 -10.15
CA ASP A 127 6.92 -15.20 -9.38
C ASP A 127 6.58 -14.93 -7.91
N GLU A 128 5.70 -15.75 -7.34
CA GLU A 128 5.21 -15.54 -5.99
C GLU A 128 6.27 -15.77 -4.93
N LYS A 129 7.11 -16.80 -5.12
CA LYS A 129 8.17 -17.16 -4.18
C LYS A 129 9.23 -16.05 -4.15
N ASP A 130 9.66 -15.56 -5.31
CA ASP A 130 10.64 -14.48 -5.40
C ASP A 130 10.06 -13.16 -4.88
N GLY A 131 8.83 -12.83 -5.26
CA GLY A 131 8.14 -11.63 -4.77
C GLY A 131 8.02 -11.61 -3.25
N ARG A 132 7.63 -12.74 -2.66
CA ARG A 132 7.55 -12.90 -1.19
C ARG A 132 8.93 -12.82 -0.54
N ALA A 133 9.94 -13.47 -1.12
CA ALA A 133 11.31 -13.42 -0.59
C ALA A 133 11.85 -11.99 -0.51
N VAL A 134 11.64 -11.18 -1.56
CA VAL A 134 12.03 -9.75 -1.56
C VAL A 134 11.29 -8.94 -0.50
N VAL A 135 9.97 -9.14 -0.37
CA VAL A 135 9.15 -8.45 0.63
C VAL A 135 9.62 -8.77 2.05
N GLU A 136 9.87 -10.03 2.35
CA GLU A 136 10.35 -10.47 3.66
C GLU A 136 11.79 -10.01 3.92
N ALA A 137 12.66 -10.00 2.91
CA ALA A 137 14.01 -9.44 3.02
C ALA A 137 13.99 -7.93 3.36
N LEU A 138 13.10 -7.15 2.74
CA LEU A 138 12.90 -5.74 3.07
C LEU A 138 12.43 -5.55 4.51
N LYS A 139 11.40 -6.31 4.94
CA LYS A 139 10.92 -6.26 6.32
C LYS A 139 12.01 -6.63 7.32
N ALA A 140 12.76 -7.69 7.05
CA ALA A 140 13.85 -8.17 7.90
C ALA A 140 14.96 -7.13 8.03
N TRP A 141 15.37 -6.47 6.94
CA TRP A 141 16.35 -5.40 7.01
C TRP A 141 15.85 -4.24 7.88
N ILE A 142 14.61 -3.77 7.65
CA ILE A 142 14.03 -2.71 8.47
C ILE A 142 13.94 -3.13 9.95
N GLY A 143 13.60 -4.40 10.21
CA GLY A 143 13.50 -5.00 11.54
C GLY A 143 14.82 -5.04 12.33
N ARG A 144 15.98 -4.90 11.69
CA ARG A 144 17.29 -4.86 12.40
C ARG A 144 17.45 -3.63 13.29
N THR A 145 16.74 -2.55 13.00
CA THR A 145 16.92 -1.25 13.69
C THR A 145 15.61 -0.59 14.11
N THR A 146 14.48 -1.28 13.88
CA THR A 146 13.12 -0.79 14.17
C THR A 146 12.25 -1.95 14.62
N ASP A 147 11.19 -1.64 15.35
CA ASP A 147 10.20 -2.58 15.88
C ASP A 147 8.85 -2.41 15.18
N VAL A 148 8.86 -2.22 13.86
CA VAL A 148 7.62 -2.03 13.08
C VAL A 148 6.86 -3.35 12.97
N ALA A 149 5.63 -3.37 13.48
CA ALA A 149 4.69 -4.47 13.28
C ALA A 149 4.05 -4.40 11.89
N TRP A 150 4.67 -5.04 10.89
CA TRP A 150 4.22 -5.03 9.50
C TRP A 150 2.93 -5.79 9.25
N ASP A 151 2.74 -6.88 9.99
CA ASP A 151 1.61 -7.77 9.84
C ASP A 151 0.68 -7.61 11.05
N ALA A 152 -0.59 -7.86 10.84
CA ALA A 152 -1.64 -7.71 11.84
C ALA A 152 -2.68 -8.78 11.64
N ASP A 153 -3.30 -9.19 12.74
CA ASP A 153 -4.40 -10.15 12.71
C ASP A 153 -5.57 -9.61 11.88
N ALA A 154 -6.03 -10.41 10.93
CA ALA A 154 -7.08 -10.01 10.00
C ALA A 154 -8.42 -9.78 10.72
N LYS A 155 -8.73 -10.55 11.76
CA LYS A 155 -9.96 -10.39 12.55
C LYS A 155 -9.94 -9.06 13.30
N MET A 156 -8.82 -8.69 13.91
CA MET A 156 -8.62 -7.40 14.58
C MET A 156 -8.77 -6.23 13.61
N LEU A 157 -8.15 -6.31 12.43
CA LEU A 157 -8.27 -5.28 11.40
C LEU A 157 -9.73 -5.06 10.96
N ARG A 158 -10.48 -6.16 10.75
CA ARG A 158 -11.90 -6.10 10.41
C ARG A 158 -12.73 -5.46 11.52
N LEU A 159 -12.54 -5.90 12.77
CA LEU A 159 -13.25 -5.37 13.93
C LEU A 159 -13.06 -3.86 14.10
N ARG A 160 -11.85 -3.36 13.81
CA ARG A 160 -11.53 -1.92 13.88
C ARG A 160 -11.88 -1.14 12.61
N GLY A 161 -12.29 -1.80 11.52
CA GLY A 161 -12.52 -1.15 10.23
C GLY A 161 -11.26 -0.53 9.62
N ILE A 162 -10.08 -1.12 9.85
CA ILE A 162 -8.78 -0.58 9.41
C ILE A 162 -8.17 -1.47 8.34
N SER A 163 -7.73 -0.90 7.22
CA SER A 163 -6.99 -1.64 6.19
C SER A 163 -5.55 -1.94 6.62
N ILE A 164 -4.95 -3.01 6.09
CA ILE A 164 -3.54 -3.35 6.35
C ILE A 164 -2.59 -2.20 5.95
N ALA A 165 -2.89 -1.47 4.88
CA ALA A 165 -2.12 -0.32 4.45
C ALA A 165 -2.16 0.82 5.48
N ARG A 166 -3.35 1.08 6.06
CA ARG A 166 -3.51 2.07 7.14
C ARG A 166 -2.79 1.62 8.41
N TRP A 167 -2.94 0.35 8.80
CA TRP A 167 -2.22 -0.24 9.92
C TRP A 167 -0.71 -0.03 9.81
N ARG A 168 -0.12 -0.43 8.67
CA ARG A 168 1.33 -0.28 8.42
C ARG A 168 1.78 1.17 8.51
N LYS A 169 0.98 2.11 7.99
CA LYS A 169 1.29 3.55 8.09
C LYS A 169 1.33 4.02 9.55
N LEU A 170 0.33 3.64 10.35
CA LEU A 170 0.29 3.95 11.78
C LEU A 170 1.47 3.30 12.52
N ALA A 171 1.80 2.04 12.21
CA ALA A 171 2.93 1.32 12.80
C ALA A 171 4.27 2.02 12.51
N VAL A 172 4.47 2.49 11.28
CA VAL A 172 5.68 3.27 10.92
C VAL A 172 5.74 4.59 11.71
N VAL A 173 4.65 5.34 11.80
CA VAL A 173 4.62 6.59 12.58
C VAL A 173 4.96 6.33 14.06
N ARG A 174 4.38 5.29 14.66
CA ARG A 174 4.70 4.89 16.04
C ARG A 174 6.18 4.56 16.21
N ALA A 175 6.77 3.82 15.26
CA ALA A 175 8.20 3.48 15.30
C ALA A 175 9.10 4.72 15.11
N GLN A 176 8.68 5.71 14.30
CA GLN A 176 9.40 6.98 14.18
C GLN A 176 9.38 7.77 15.49
N CYS A 177 8.23 7.86 16.16
CA CYS A 177 8.11 8.47 17.49
C CYS A 177 9.06 7.80 18.50
N ARG A 178 9.07 6.46 18.55
CA ARG A 178 10.01 5.71 19.41
C ARG A 178 11.47 6.00 19.09
N LYS A 179 11.85 6.06 17.80
CA LYS A 179 13.24 6.42 17.41
C LYS A 179 13.65 7.82 17.84
N LEU A 180 12.69 8.74 17.91
CA LEU A 180 12.89 10.10 18.40
C LEU A 180 12.81 10.21 19.93
N ALA A 181 12.48 9.12 20.64
CA ALA A 181 12.16 9.12 22.07
C ALA A 181 11.01 10.07 22.43
N GLU A 182 10.00 10.14 21.55
CA GLU A 182 8.82 11.00 21.70
C GLU A 182 7.54 10.16 21.77
N PRO A 183 6.52 10.61 22.52
CA PRO A 183 5.22 9.94 22.51
C PRO A 183 4.55 10.08 21.13
N ALA A 184 3.82 9.04 20.73
CA ALA A 184 2.94 9.13 19.57
C ALA A 184 1.79 10.13 19.87
N PRO A 185 1.30 10.91 18.87
CA PRO A 185 0.15 11.79 19.07
C PRO A 185 -1.06 11.02 19.61
N ALA A 186 -1.76 11.57 20.61
CA ALA A 186 -2.91 10.91 21.22
C ALA A 186 -4.04 10.64 20.21
N ASP A 187 -4.18 11.51 19.21
CA ASP A 187 -5.18 11.43 18.14
C ASP A 187 -4.69 10.65 16.91
N LEU A 188 -3.54 9.96 16.98
CA LEU A 188 -2.90 9.32 15.82
C LEU A 188 -3.85 8.39 15.04
N ASP A 189 -4.65 7.59 15.74
CA ASP A 189 -5.58 6.64 15.12
C ASP A 189 -6.76 7.34 14.43
N ALA A 190 -7.09 8.57 14.81
CA ALA A 190 -8.17 9.37 14.21
C ALA A 190 -7.71 10.13 12.96
N LYS A 191 -6.39 10.34 12.78
CA LYS A 191 -5.84 11.08 11.64
C LYS A 191 -6.22 10.47 10.29
N SER A 192 -6.57 11.31 9.33
CA SER A 192 -6.78 10.94 7.93
C SER A 192 -5.50 10.39 7.29
N ASN A 193 -5.63 9.72 6.14
CA ASN A 193 -4.46 9.18 5.43
C ASN A 193 -3.48 10.27 4.97
N ASP A 194 -3.97 11.47 4.67
CA ASP A 194 -3.16 12.60 4.24
C ASP A 194 -2.41 13.24 5.40
N GLU A 195 -3.05 13.36 6.56
CA GLU A 195 -2.39 13.80 7.78
C GLU A 195 -1.30 12.81 8.19
N LEU A 196 -1.57 11.50 8.11
CA LEU A 196 -0.57 10.47 8.36
C LEU A 196 0.58 10.53 7.35
N ASN A 197 0.32 10.82 6.07
CA ASN A 197 1.38 11.03 5.07
C ASN A 197 2.29 12.20 5.43
N ARG A 198 1.71 13.35 5.81
CA ARG A 198 2.46 14.54 6.20
C ARG A 198 3.28 14.29 7.46
N LEU A 199 2.66 13.69 8.48
CA LEU A 199 3.31 13.35 9.75
C LEU A 199 4.46 12.37 9.55
N GLN A 200 4.25 11.29 8.78
CA GLN A 200 5.29 10.31 8.49
C GLN A 200 6.50 10.94 7.77
N ALA A 201 6.25 11.83 6.80
CA ALA A 201 7.31 12.53 6.09
C ALA A 201 8.09 13.49 6.99
N GLU A 202 7.40 14.21 7.88
CA GLU A 202 8.00 15.12 8.83
C GLU A 202 8.87 14.39 9.87
N LEU A 203 8.30 13.39 10.54
CA LEU A 203 9.02 12.57 11.50
C LEU A 203 10.22 11.88 10.83
N GLY A 204 10.08 11.44 9.57
CA GLY A 204 11.18 10.81 8.85
C GLY A 204 12.36 11.76 8.60
N ARG A 205 12.09 13.04 8.29
CA ARG A 205 13.15 14.06 8.21
C ARG A 205 13.85 14.24 9.56
N ARG A 206 13.10 14.21 10.66
CA ARG A 206 13.66 14.34 12.02
C ARG A 206 14.51 13.14 12.40
N VAL A 207 14.04 11.91 12.15
CA VAL A 207 14.77 10.66 12.41
C VAL A 207 16.11 10.66 11.68
N ARG A 208 16.12 10.99 10.38
CA ARG A 208 17.38 11.04 9.61
C ARG A 208 18.32 12.12 10.12
N ARG A 209 17.83 13.32 10.45
CA ARG A 209 18.66 14.39 11.07
C ARG A 209 19.28 13.94 12.40
N LEU A 210 18.54 13.21 13.22
CA LEU A 210 19.06 12.63 14.46
C LEU A 210 20.16 11.60 14.18
N GLY A 211 19.97 10.73 13.18
CA GLY A 211 20.98 9.77 12.74
C GLY A 211 22.27 10.44 12.29
N GLU A 212 22.17 11.49 11.46
CA GLU A 212 23.35 12.25 10.99
C GLU A 212 24.08 12.97 12.12
N ARG A 213 23.36 13.49 13.14
CA ARG A 213 23.99 14.07 14.33
C ARG A 213 24.77 13.03 15.13
N ARG A 214 24.21 11.83 15.30
CA ARG A 214 24.86 10.73 16.02
C ARG A 214 26.11 10.18 15.30
N LYS A 215 26.16 10.25 13.97
CA LYS A 215 27.35 9.85 13.19
C LYS A 215 28.52 10.84 13.32
N ARG A 216 28.26 12.09 13.72
CA ARG A 216 29.25 13.18 13.81
C ARG A 216 29.77 13.45 15.23
N ALA A 217 29.11 12.88 16.23
CA ALA A 217 29.50 12.97 17.64
C ALA A 217 30.41 11.80 17.98
#